data_AF-A0A9X7UWN2-F1
#
_entry.id   AF-A0A9X7UWN2-F1
#
_cell.length_a   1.000
_cell.length_b   1.000
_cell.length_c   1.000
_cell.angle_alpha   90.00
_cell.angle_beta   90.00
_cell.angle_gamma   90.00
#
_symmetry.space_group_name_H-M   'P 1'
#
loop_
_entity.id
_entity.type
_entity.pdbx_description
1 polymer ?
#
loop_
_entity_poly.entity_id
_entity_poly.type
_entity_poly.pdbx_seq_one_letter_code
_entity_poly.pdbx_strand_id
1 'polypeptide(L)'
;MKEWIEIDRPLDVEADIPLIDQAPKEVRDEYDRSSKNKFIAWVSNDTNLIGCIKNNRSISAEFDSAEAVELYEMEPAKGSGYVGLDIKSKNGECLAVIASSRYSQKSLQWLKQVQPILAKVFQLKETYEHHGKDA
;
A
#
# COMPACT_ATOMS: atom_id res chain seq x y z
N MET A 1 -4.31 -10.03 16.28
CA MET A 1 -4.21 -10.05 14.79
C MET A 1 -5.41 -10.74 14.15
N LYS A 2 -6.06 -10.12 13.15
CA LYS A 2 -7.32 -10.58 12.53
C LYS A 2 -7.13 -11.14 11.13
N GLU A 3 -6.29 -10.51 10.31
CA GLU A 3 -6.04 -10.90 8.92
C GLU A 3 -4.54 -10.82 8.61
N TRP A 4 -4.04 -11.75 7.79
CA TRP A 4 -2.66 -11.84 7.33
C TRP A 4 -2.64 -12.43 5.92
N ILE A 5 -2.42 -11.59 4.91
CA ILE A 5 -2.49 -12.00 3.51
C ILE A 5 -1.16 -11.76 2.81
N GLU A 6 -0.61 -12.82 2.21
CA GLU A 6 0.49 -12.73 1.27
C GLU A 6 -0.02 -12.23 -0.09
N ILE A 7 0.64 -11.20 -0.60
CA ILE A 7 0.39 -10.61 -1.91
C ILE A 7 1.62 -10.90 -2.76
N ASP A 8 1.40 -11.48 -3.94
CA ASP A 8 2.50 -11.67 -4.88
C ASP A 8 2.93 -10.31 -5.44
N ARG A 9 4.23 -10.03 -5.37
CA ARG A 9 4.83 -8.82 -5.93
C ARG A 9 5.90 -9.22 -6.93
N PRO A 10 5.67 -9.02 -8.24
CA PRO A 10 6.66 -9.28 -9.26
C PRO A 10 7.97 -8.53 -9.00
N LEU A 11 9.09 -9.13 -9.43
CA LEU A 11 10.44 -8.58 -9.23
C LEU A 11 10.69 -7.29 -10.01
N ASP A 12 9.97 -7.09 -11.10
CA ASP A 12 10.10 -5.98 -12.04
C ASP A 12 9.09 -4.84 -11.79
N VAL A 13 8.34 -4.92 -10.69
CA VAL A 13 7.51 -3.82 -10.19
C VAL A 13 8.38 -2.85 -9.38
N GLU A 14 8.21 -1.55 -9.66
CA GLU A 14 8.95 -0.47 -8.99
C GLU A 14 8.21 0.06 -7.76
N ALA A 15 6.88 0.07 -7.78
CA ALA A 15 6.08 0.52 -6.63
C ALA A 15 6.39 -0.33 -5.39
N ASP A 16 6.70 0.33 -4.28
CA ASP A 16 7.05 -0.37 -3.05
C ASP A 16 6.67 0.49 -1.83
N ILE A 17 6.79 -0.14 -0.66
CA ILE A 17 6.66 0.57 0.61
C ILE A 17 7.87 1.51 0.76
N PRO A 18 7.67 2.79 1.14
CA PRO A 18 8.74 3.73 1.44
C PRO A 18 9.72 3.16 2.49
N LEU A 19 10.92 3.75 2.59
CA LEU A 19 11.95 3.31 3.55
C LEU A 19 11.60 3.78 4.97
N ILE A 20 10.51 3.27 5.52
CA ILE A 20 9.98 3.53 6.85
C ILE A 20 9.55 2.22 7.51
N ASP A 21 9.52 2.18 8.84
CA ASP A 21 9.11 1.01 9.63
C ASP A 21 8.10 1.44 10.70
N GLN A 22 6.81 1.31 10.36
CA GLN A 22 5.70 1.69 11.23
C GLN A 22 5.00 0.48 11.90
N ALA A 23 5.40 -0.75 11.58
CA ALA A 23 4.70 -1.93 12.06
C ALA A 23 4.96 -2.15 13.56
N PRO A 24 3.92 -2.54 14.33
CA PRO A 24 4.11 -2.90 15.73
C PRO A 24 5.03 -4.12 15.86
N LYS A 25 5.67 -4.27 17.03
CA LYS A 25 6.65 -5.34 17.26
C LYS A 25 6.09 -6.73 16.96
N GLU A 26 4.87 -7.02 17.39
CA GLU A 26 4.20 -8.29 17.14
C GLU A 26 4.06 -8.65 15.65
N VAL A 27 3.80 -7.66 14.78
CA VAL A 27 3.72 -7.84 13.33
C VAL A 27 5.09 -8.11 12.75
N ARG A 28 6.12 -7.40 13.21
CA ARG A 28 7.51 -7.63 12.77
C ARG A 28 8.02 -9.00 13.20
N ASP A 29 7.79 -9.38 14.44
CA ASP A 29 8.19 -10.68 14.98
C ASP A 29 7.50 -11.82 14.20
N GLU A 30 6.21 -11.67 13.85
CA GLU A 30 5.50 -12.64 13.01
C GLU A 30 6.06 -12.67 11.57
N TYR A 31 6.31 -11.50 10.98
CA TYR A 31 6.87 -11.38 9.64
C TYR A 31 8.23 -12.07 9.52
N ASP A 32 9.13 -11.82 10.47
CA ASP A 32 10.46 -12.42 10.50
C ASP A 32 10.42 -13.93 10.70
N ARG A 33 9.42 -14.43 11.44
CA ARG A 33 9.24 -15.84 11.74
C ARG A 33 8.74 -16.66 10.55
N SER A 34 7.76 -16.14 9.80
CA SER A 34 6.97 -16.96 8.86
C SER A 34 6.90 -16.42 7.43
N SER A 35 7.15 -15.12 7.22
CA SER A 35 6.78 -14.41 5.99
C SER A 35 7.90 -13.55 5.41
N LYS A 36 9.14 -13.83 5.82
CA LYS A 36 10.30 -13.04 5.42
C LYS A 36 10.44 -12.96 3.90
N ASN A 37 10.69 -11.74 3.41
CA ASN A 37 10.79 -11.37 1.99
C ASN A 37 9.45 -11.39 1.21
N LYS A 38 8.33 -11.69 1.87
CA LYS A 38 7.00 -11.60 1.26
C LYS A 38 6.44 -10.19 1.39
N PHE A 39 5.49 -9.85 0.52
CA PHE A 39 4.66 -8.67 0.71
C PHE A 39 3.42 -9.10 1.48
N ILE A 40 3.23 -8.56 2.67
CA ILE A 40 2.13 -8.94 3.55
C ILE A 40 1.24 -7.74 3.79
N ALA A 41 -0.07 -7.92 3.62
CA ALA A 41 -1.09 -7.04 4.18
C ALA A 41 -1.62 -7.64 5.49
N TRP A 42 -1.81 -6.81 6.51
CA TRP A 42 -2.23 -7.27 7.83
C TRP A 42 -3.25 -6.35 8.48
N VAL A 43 -4.04 -6.92 9.39
CA VAL A 43 -5.00 -6.21 10.25
C VAL A 43 -4.79 -6.68 11.68
N SER A 44 -4.59 -5.75 12.61
CA SER A 44 -4.53 -6.04 14.04
C SER A 44 -5.62 -5.30 14.80
N ASN A 45 -6.60 -6.06 15.33
CA ASN A 45 -7.64 -5.52 16.20
C ASN A 45 -7.07 -5.04 17.54
N ASP A 46 -5.99 -5.66 18.02
CA ASP A 46 -5.42 -5.36 19.34
C ASP A 46 -4.81 -3.96 19.36
N THR A 47 -4.20 -3.55 18.24
CA THR A 47 -3.61 -2.21 18.07
C THR A 47 -4.46 -1.26 17.25
N ASN A 48 -5.63 -1.69 16.75
CA ASN A 48 -6.47 -0.94 15.82
C ASN A 48 -5.73 -0.45 14.55
N LEU A 49 -4.81 -1.27 14.03
CA LEU A 49 -3.97 -0.89 12.88
C LEU A 49 -4.21 -1.82 11.69
N ILE A 50 -4.10 -1.22 10.51
CA ILE A 50 -3.96 -1.90 9.23
C ILE A 50 -2.65 -1.49 8.59
N GLY A 51 -2.09 -2.35 7.74
CA GLY A 51 -0.83 -2.00 7.10
C GLY A 51 -0.32 -3.02 6.11
N CYS A 52 0.81 -2.67 5.51
CA CYS A 52 1.58 -3.55 4.65
C CYS A 52 3.01 -3.63 5.16
N ILE A 53 3.67 -4.77 4.99
CA ILE A 53 5.07 -4.99 5.34
C ILE A 53 5.79 -5.81 4.26
N LYS A 54 7.02 -5.39 3.93
CA LYS A 54 7.94 -6.10 3.04
C LYS A 54 9.38 -5.69 3.33
N ASN A 55 10.29 -6.66 3.45
CA ASN A 55 11.74 -6.42 3.62
C ASN A 55 12.07 -5.41 4.73
N ASN A 56 11.44 -5.55 5.90
CA ASN A 56 11.59 -4.66 7.06
C ASN A 56 11.18 -3.20 6.81
N ARG A 57 10.36 -2.97 5.79
CA ARG A 57 9.67 -1.71 5.56
C ARG A 57 8.19 -1.95 5.78
N SER A 58 7.54 -1.02 6.43
CA SER A 58 6.11 -1.13 6.66
C SER A 58 5.43 0.21 6.81
N ILE A 59 4.22 0.24 6.29
CA ILE A 59 3.27 1.33 6.47
C ILE A 59 2.14 0.84 7.36
N SER A 60 1.59 1.73 8.17
CA SER A 60 0.40 1.45 8.95
C SER A 60 -0.51 2.66 9.03
N ALA A 61 -1.80 2.42 9.10
CA ALA A 61 -2.83 3.41 9.40
C ALA A 61 -3.74 2.88 10.50
N GLU A 62 -4.30 3.80 11.29
CA GLU A 62 -5.39 3.45 12.21
C GLU A 62 -6.62 3.05 11.41
N PHE A 63 -7.22 1.91 11.75
CA PHE A 63 -8.37 1.36 11.04
C PHE A 63 -9.56 2.33 11.04
N ASP A 64 -9.86 2.93 12.19
CA ASP A 64 -11.01 3.85 12.33
C ASP A 64 -10.80 5.20 11.61
N SER A 65 -9.55 5.54 11.30
CA SER A 65 -9.20 6.78 10.59
C SER A 65 -9.19 6.59 9.07
N ALA A 66 -9.09 5.35 8.59
CA ALA A 66 -9.04 5.03 7.17
C ALA A 66 -10.45 4.92 6.56
N GLU A 67 -10.62 5.44 5.34
CA GLU A 67 -11.88 5.35 4.59
C GLU A 67 -11.73 4.66 3.24
N ALA A 68 -10.63 4.90 2.53
CA ALA A 68 -10.47 4.41 1.16
C ALA A 68 -9.06 3.88 0.88
N VAL A 69 -9.00 2.95 -0.07
CA VAL A 69 -7.79 2.61 -0.80
C VAL A 69 -7.85 3.26 -2.17
N GLU A 70 -7.05 4.30 -2.37
CA GLU A 70 -7.03 5.11 -3.58
C GLU A 70 -5.87 4.73 -4.48
N LEU A 71 -6.18 4.30 -5.71
CA LEU A 71 -5.19 4.18 -6.77
C LEU A 71 -5.09 5.51 -7.51
N TYR A 72 -3.88 6.02 -7.69
CA TYR A 72 -3.66 7.23 -8.48
C TYR A 72 -2.52 7.10 -9.48
N GLU A 73 -2.63 7.83 -10.59
CA GLU A 73 -1.59 7.87 -11.61
C GLU A 73 -1.45 9.25 -12.29
N MET A 74 -0.20 9.61 -12.57
CA MET A 74 0.18 10.74 -13.41
C MET A 74 1.10 10.23 -14.53
N GLU A 75 0.64 10.30 -15.77
CA GLU A 75 1.38 9.88 -16.95
C GLU A 75 2.59 10.80 -17.21
N PRO A 76 3.70 10.27 -17.74
CA PRO A 76 4.83 11.10 -18.13
C PRO A 76 4.51 11.86 -19.43
N ALA A 77 4.88 13.15 -19.50
CA ALA A 77 5.00 13.87 -20.78
C ALA A 77 6.33 14.62 -20.92
N LYS A 78 6.83 15.29 -19.88
CA LYS A 78 8.19 15.88 -19.86
C LYS A 78 9.06 15.39 -18.72
N GLY A 79 8.46 14.99 -17.60
CA GLY A 79 9.13 14.39 -16.46
C GLY A 79 8.90 12.88 -16.40
N SER A 80 8.93 12.35 -15.17
CA SER A 80 8.85 10.91 -14.92
C SER A 80 7.43 10.38 -14.66
N GLY A 81 6.45 11.25 -14.40
CA GLY A 81 5.15 10.84 -13.87
C GLY A 81 5.26 10.08 -12.53
N TYR A 82 4.15 9.53 -12.04
CA TYR A 82 4.13 8.63 -10.88
C TYR A 82 2.90 7.74 -10.87
N VAL A 83 2.96 6.69 -10.05
CA VAL A 83 1.82 5.84 -9.73
C VAL A 83 1.90 5.41 -8.28
N GLY A 84 0.77 5.36 -7.60
CA GLY A 84 0.74 4.92 -6.21
C GLY A 84 -0.64 4.49 -5.75
N LEU A 85 -0.65 3.94 -4.55
CA LEU A 85 -1.84 3.49 -3.85
C LEU A 85 -1.76 4.04 -2.42
N ASP A 86 -2.72 4.90 -2.09
CA ASP A 86 -2.84 5.54 -0.79
C ASP A 86 -3.93 4.86 0.05
N ILE A 87 -3.69 4.77 1.35
CA ILE A 87 -4.76 4.61 2.33
C ILE A 87 -5.16 6.02 2.76
N LYS A 88 -6.37 6.43 2.40
CA LYS A 88 -6.90 7.78 2.66
C LYS A 88 -7.79 7.79 3.88
N SER A 89 -7.73 8.89 4.63
CA SER A 89 -8.72 9.20 5.66
C SER A 89 -9.96 9.86 5.08
N LYS A 90 -10.97 10.09 5.92
CA LYS A 90 -12.22 10.74 5.54
C LYS A 90 -12.08 12.18 5.07
N ASN A 91 -11.02 12.88 5.46
CA ASN A 91 -10.77 14.26 5.04
C ASN A 91 -9.88 14.33 3.78
N GLY A 92 -9.51 13.19 3.20
CA GLY A 92 -8.62 13.11 2.02
C GLY A 92 -7.12 13.05 2.34
N GLU A 93 -6.73 13.04 3.62
CA GLU A 93 -5.34 12.89 4.04
C GLU A 93 -4.79 11.50 3.68
N CYS A 94 -3.56 11.45 3.16
CA CYS A 94 -2.84 10.21 2.95
C CYS A 94 -2.25 9.71 4.28
N LEU A 95 -2.78 8.60 4.78
CA LEU A 95 -2.30 7.97 6.02
C LEU A 95 -1.11 7.04 5.77
N ALA A 96 -1.10 6.38 4.61
CA ALA A 96 -0.07 5.41 4.23
C ALA A 96 -0.03 5.25 2.71
N VAL A 97 1.14 4.94 2.15
CA VAL A 97 1.36 4.92 0.69
C VAL A 97 2.25 3.77 0.23
N ILE A 98 1.88 3.17 -0.90
CA ILE A 98 2.71 2.28 -1.71
C ILE A 98 2.86 2.95 -3.07
N ALA A 99 4.06 3.40 -3.45
CA ALA A 99 4.19 4.20 -4.65
C ALA A 99 5.52 3.98 -5.39
N SER A 100 5.51 4.43 -6.65
CA SER A 100 6.70 4.62 -7.47
C SER A 100 6.77 6.09 -7.86
N SER A 101 7.92 6.72 -7.61
CA SER A 101 8.20 8.11 -8.00
C SER A 101 8.44 8.28 -9.51
N ARG A 102 8.35 7.19 -10.27
CA ARG A 102 8.33 7.17 -11.73
C ARG A 102 7.15 6.35 -12.20
N TYR A 103 6.48 6.83 -13.23
CA TYR A 103 5.41 6.09 -13.85
C TYR A 103 5.94 4.78 -14.43
N SER A 104 5.26 3.68 -14.10
CA SER A 104 5.57 2.37 -14.63
C SER A 104 4.26 1.62 -14.87
N GLN A 105 4.05 1.20 -16.12
CA GLN A 105 2.86 0.42 -16.48
C GLN A 105 2.76 -0.87 -15.66
N LYS A 106 3.90 -1.49 -15.34
CA LYS A 106 3.94 -2.71 -14.52
C LYS A 106 3.50 -2.43 -13.09
N SER A 107 4.00 -1.35 -12.50
CA SER A 107 3.57 -0.89 -11.19
C SER A 107 2.08 -0.57 -11.17
N LEU A 108 1.57 0.14 -12.17
CA LEU A 108 0.14 0.43 -12.28
C LEU A 108 -0.72 -0.83 -12.37
N GLN A 109 -0.36 -1.79 -13.22
CA GLN A 109 -1.10 -3.05 -13.36
C GLN A 109 -1.09 -3.86 -12.06
N TRP A 110 0.06 -3.93 -11.39
CA TRP A 110 0.16 -4.58 -10.09
C TRP A 110 -0.70 -3.86 -9.03
N LEU A 111 -0.64 -2.53 -8.94
CA LEU A 111 -1.45 -1.78 -7.99
C LEU A 111 -2.96 -1.92 -8.27
N LYS A 112 -3.38 -2.01 -9.54
CA LYS A 112 -4.77 -2.34 -9.94
C LYS A 112 -5.22 -3.72 -9.45
N GLN A 113 -4.30 -4.69 -9.35
CA GLN A 113 -4.59 -6.02 -8.79
C GLN A 113 -4.60 -6.01 -7.25
N VAL A 114 -3.72 -5.21 -6.64
CA VAL A 114 -3.56 -5.13 -5.19
C VAL A 114 -4.68 -4.32 -4.53
N GLN A 115 -5.15 -3.24 -5.15
CA GLN A 115 -6.21 -2.38 -4.63
C GLN A 115 -7.44 -3.15 -4.11
N PRO A 116 -8.11 -4.02 -4.90
CA PRO A 116 -9.30 -4.73 -4.43
C PRO A 116 -8.97 -5.71 -3.29
N ILE A 117 -7.75 -6.25 -3.24
CA ILE A 117 -7.30 -7.13 -2.14
C ILE A 117 -7.20 -6.31 -0.85
N LEU A 118 -6.50 -5.17 -0.89
CA LEU A 118 -6.33 -4.30 0.27
C LEU A 118 -7.66 -3.72 0.73
N ALA A 119 -8.48 -3.22 -0.19
CA ALA A 119 -9.80 -2.67 0.12
C ALA A 119 -10.68 -3.71 0.83
N LYS A 120 -10.68 -4.96 0.36
CA LYS A 120 -11.42 -6.05 1.01
C LYS A 120 -10.86 -6.39 2.40
N VAL A 121 -9.54 -6.56 2.53
CA VAL A 121 -8.89 -6.94 3.80
C VAL A 121 -9.08 -5.84 4.85
N PHE A 122 -8.91 -4.59 4.44
CA PHE A 122 -9.04 -3.42 5.31
C PHE A 122 -10.49 -2.93 5.44
N GLN A 123 -11.44 -3.55 4.76
CA GLN A 123 -12.86 -3.15 4.75
C GLN A 123 -13.08 -1.68 4.36
N LEU A 124 -12.27 -1.21 3.39
CA LEU A 124 -12.30 0.16 2.86
C LEU A 124 -12.93 0.19 1.47
N LYS A 125 -13.37 1.37 1.03
CA LYS A 125 -13.84 1.56 -0.34
C LYS A 125 -12.66 1.71 -1.32
N GLU A 126 -12.89 1.38 -2.58
CA GLU A 126 -11.93 1.61 -3.67
C GLU A 126 -12.20 2.98 -4.31
N THR A 127 -11.16 3.77 -4.52
CA THR A 127 -11.22 5.01 -5.31
C THR A 127 -10.10 5.06 -6.34
N TYR A 128 -10.31 5.85 -7.40
CA TYR A 128 -9.30 6.02 -8.44
C TYR A 128 -9.20 7.50 -8.84
N GLU A 129 -7.98 8.01 -8.93
CA GLU A 129 -7.69 9.38 -9.33
C GLU A 129 -6.69 9.44 -10.49
N HIS A 130 -7.05 10.15 -11.56
CA HIS A 130 -6.17 10.37 -12.71
C HIS A 130 -5.69 11.81 -12.74
N HIS A 131 -4.41 12.04 -12.48
CA HIS A 131 -3.81 13.37 -12.41
C HIS A 131 -3.38 13.91 -13.79
N GLY A 132 -3.69 13.20 -14.87
CA GLY A 132 -3.31 13.59 -16.22
C GLY A 132 -1.82 13.39 -16.47
N LYS A 133 -1.21 14.35 -17.17
CA LYS A 133 0.19 14.29 -17.61
C LYS A 133 1.08 15.24 -16.83
N ASP A 134 2.30 14.82 -16.58
CA ASP A 134 3.30 15.70 -15.98
C ASP A 134 3.78 16.77 -16.98
N ALA A 135 3.84 18.03 -16.54
CA ALA A 135 3.98 19.19 -17.42
C ALA A 135 5.45 19.59 -17.67
#